data_AF-A0A7V5HGL9-F1
#
_entry.id   AF-A0A7V5HGL9-F1
#
_cell.length_a   1.000
_cell.length_b   1.000
_cell.length_c   1.000
_cell.angle_alpha   90.00
_cell.angle_beta   90.00
_cell.angle_gamma   90.00
#
_symmetry.space_group_name_H-M   'P 1'
#
loop_
_entity.id
_entity.type
_entity.pdbx_description
1 polymer ?
#
loop_
_entity_poly.entity_id
_entity_poly.type
_entity_poly.pdbx_seq_one_letter_code
_entity_poly.pdbx_strand_id
1 'polypeptide(L)'
;MNENRRFRYTLFCFFLVFLIFNFIWPQLLAQEAAKTKKSLTAEQTLHIYRLSDLAFSPDGTNLAFTVTGPSPENKRNSDIWIYNLKSKQLYQWTTSPKTDRLPRWSPDGKKLAFLSNREGPAQIYTISLSGGEASRLFKHETGIISFEWSPDGKKIAFLALK
;
A
#
# COMPACT_ATOMS: atom_id res chain seq x y z
N MET A 1 8.93 71.33 -9.90
CA MET A 1 8.30 70.51 -10.97
C MET A 1 8.48 68.99 -10.79
N ASN A 2 8.66 68.46 -9.55
CA ASN A 2 8.99 67.03 -9.32
C ASN A 2 8.03 66.29 -8.36
N GLU A 3 7.24 66.99 -7.55
CA GLU A 3 6.30 66.38 -6.58
C GLU A 3 5.08 65.75 -7.25
N ASN A 4 4.56 66.37 -8.31
CA ASN A 4 3.38 65.89 -9.03
C ASN A 4 3.61 64.54 -9.74
N ARG A 5 4.87 64.17 -10.05
CA ARG A 5 5.18 62.85 -10.61
C ARG A 5 5.21 61.78 -9.51
N ARG A 6 5.85 62.07 -8.36
CA ARG A 6 5.91 61.14 -7.22
C ARG A 6 4.52 60.82 -6.67
N PHE A 7 3.64 61.83 -6.53
CA PHE A 7 2.27 61.63 -6.05
C PHE A 7 1.44 60.75 -7.00
N ARG A 8 1.64 60.88 -8.32
CA ARG A 8 0.96 60.06 -9.34
C ARG A 8 1.45 58.61 -9.34
N TYR A 9 2.75 58.36 -9.13
CA TYR A 9 3.26 56.99 -8.99
C TYR A 9 2.79 56.34 -7.68
N THR A 10 2.75 57.08 -6.57
CA THR A 10 2.23 56.57 -5.29
C THR A 10 0.75 56.23 -5.39
N LEU A 11 -0.10 57.12 -5.95
CA LEU A 11 -1.52 56.83 -6.18
C LEU A 11 -1.72 55.63 -7.13
N PHE A 12 -0.89 55.52 -8.16
CA PHE A 12 -0.93 54.40 -9.10
C PHE A 12 -0.54 53.07 -8.44
N CYS A 13 0.46 53.06 -7.56
CA CYS A 13 0.82 51.89 -6.76
C CYS A 13 -0.28 51.50 -5.77
N PHE A 14 -0.92 52.47 -5.10
CA PHE A 14 -2.06 52.19 -4.21
C PHE A 14 -3.26 51.65 -4.98
N PHE A 15 -3.53 52.17 -6.18
CA PHE A 15 -4.59 51.68 -7.06
C PHE A 15 -4.30 50.25 -7.57
N LEU A 16 -3.06 49.95 -7.94
CA LEU A 16 -2.64 48.60 -8.31
C LEU A 16 -2.74 47.61 -7.15
N VAL A 17 -2.31 47.99 -5.94
CA VAL A 17 -2.44 47.13 -4.75
C VAL A 17 -3.90 46.92 -4.39
N PHE A 18 -4.74 47.95 -4.50
CA PHE A 18 -6.19 47.85 -4.30
C PHE A 18 -6.85 46.91 -5.31
N LEU A 19 -6.48 46.99 -6.60
CA LEU A 19 -6.97 46.08 -7.63
C LEU A 19 -6.51 44.64 -7.39
N ILE A 20 -5.24 44.43 -7.01
CA ILE A 20 -4.73 43.09 -6.74
C ILE A 20 -5.46 42.48 -5.54
N PHE A 21 -5.62 43.23 -4.44
CA PHE A 21 -6.22 42.72 -3.22
C PHE A 21 -7.73 42.50 -3.32
N ASN A 22 -8.46 43.35 -4.05
CA ASN A 22 -9.92 43.26 -4.14
C ASN A 22 -10.42 42.42 -5.33
N PHE A 23 -9.61 42.25 -6.38
CA PHE A 23 -10.07 41.55 -7.60
C PHE A 23 -9.22 40.34 -7.97
N ILE A 24 -7.89 40.42 -7.85
CA ILE A 24 -7.01 39.34 -8.34
C ILE A 24 -6.81 38.26 -7.27
N TRP A 25 -6.54 38.65 -6.03
CA TRP A 25 -6.29 37.71 -4.92
C TRP A 25 -7.52 36.86 -4.55
N PRO A 26 -8.74 37.41 -4.48
CA PRO A 26 -9.94 36.63 -4.18
C PRO A 26 -10.26 35.62 -5.27
N GLN A 27 -10.02 35.97 -6.55
CA GLN A 27 -10.20 35.06 -7.68
C GLN A 27 -9.18 33.92 -7.64
N LEU A 28 -7.92 34.19 -7.29
CA LEU A 28 -6.87 33.17 -7.18
C LEU A 28 -7.15 32.19 -6.03
N LEU A 29 -7.54 32.69 -4.85
CA LEU A 29 -7.94 31.87 -3.71
C LEU A 29 -9.19 31.03 -4.01
N ALA A 30 -10.17 31.59 -4.72
CA ALA A 30 -11.35 30.87 -5.16
C ALA A 30 -10.99 29.75 -6.17
N GLN A 31 -10.04 29.99 -7.08
CA GLN A 31 -9.55 28.98 -8.02
C GLN A 31 -8.84 27.82 -7.31
N GLU A 32 -8.07 28.13 -6.27
CA GLU A 32 -7.34 27.14 -5.49
C GLU A 32 -8.29 26.31 -4.59
N ALA A 33 -9.30 26.96 -3.99
CA ALA A 33 -10.36 26.29 -3.23
C ALA A 33 -11.29 25.44 -4.13
N ALA A 34 -11.53 25.86 -5.38
CA ALA A 34 -12.32 25.13 -6.36
C ALA A 34 -11.58 23.94 -6.99
N LYS A 35 -10.30 23.74 -6.67
CA LYS A 35 -9.52 22.55 -7.03
C LYS A 35 -10.01 21.36 -6.20
N THR A 36 -11.23 20.94 -6.51
CA THR A 36 -11.94 19.84 -5.89
C THR A 36 -11.16 18.54 -6.13
N LYS A 37 -10.94 17.80 -5.05
CA LYS A 37 -10.30 16.48 -5.08
C LYS A 37 -11.18 15.57 -5.94
N LYS A 38 -10.74 15.25 -7.16
CA LYS A 38 -11.48 14.44 -8.14
C LYS A 38 -12.02 13.16 -7.49
N SER A 39 -13.34 13.01 -7.43
CA SER A 39 -13.99 11.78 -6.95
C SER A 39 -13.70 10.62 -7.91
N LEU A 40 -13.54 9.41 -7.36
CA LEU A 40 -13.29 8.21 -8.16
C LEU A 40 -14.51 7.89 -9.03
N THR A 41 -14.28 7.55 -10.29
CA THR A 41 -15.33 7.02 -11.16
C THR A 41 -15.64 5.56 -10.80
N ALA A 42 -16.79 5.04 -11.24
CA ALA A 42 -17.14 3.62 -11.07
C ALA A 42 -16.06 2.69 -11.67
N GLU A 43 -15.50 3.07 -12.82
CA GLU A 43 -14.40 2.36 -13.49
C GLU A 43 -13.09 2.40 -12.69
N GLN A 44 -12.77 3.54 -12.06
CA GLN A 44 -11.58 3.65 -11.20
C GLN A 44 -11.75 2.84 -9.90
N THR A 45 -12.98 2.71 -9.41
CA THR A 45 -13.30 1.84 -8.26
C THR A 45 -12.97 0.37 -8.55
N LEU A 46 -13.10 -0.06 -9.81
CA LEU A 46 -12.70 -1.39 -10.26
C LEU A 46 -11.18 -1.60 -10.32
N HIS A 47 -10.36 -0.59 -10.06
CA HIS A 47 -8.89 -0.67 -10.04
C HIS A 47 -8.31 -0.44 -8.63
N ILE A 48 -9.14 -0.50 -7.59
CA ILE A 48 -8.69 -0.31 -6.22
C ILE A 48 -7.98 -1.57 -5.72
N TYR A 49 -6.70 -1.40 -5.39
CA TYR A 49 -5.93 -2.38 -4.65
C TYR A 49 -6.13 -2.18 -3.16
N ARG A 50 -6.39 -3.27 -2.43
CA ARG A 50 -6.44 -3.29 -0.98
C ARG A 50 -5.15 -3.85 -0.42
N LEU A 51 -4.55 -3.14 0.51
CA LEU A 51 -3.42 -3.62 1.31
C LEU A 51 -3.93 -4.17 2.64
N SER A 52 -3.46 -5.33 3.07
CA SER A 52 -3.76 -5.91 4.40
C SER A 52 -2.58 -6.70 4.95
N ASP A 53 -2.70 -7.20 6.18
CA ASP A 53 -1.80 -8.17 6.80
C ASP A 53 -0.32 -7.76 6.80
N LEU A 54 -0.04 -6.54 7.25
CA LEU A 54 1.32 -5.99 7.29
C LEU A 54 2.20 -6.74 8.31
N ALA A 55 3.44 -7.04 7.93
CA ALA A 55 4.45 -7.69 8.77
C ALA A 55 5.87 -7.19 8.48
N PHE A 56 6.51 -6.56 9.45
CA PHE A 56 7.92 -6.19 9.38
C PHE A 56 8.80 -7.43 9.55
N SER A 57 9.92 -7.49 8.82
CA SER A 57 10.98 -8.45 9.08
C SER A 57 11.63 -8.19 10.44
N PRO A 58 12.22 -9.21 11.10
CA PRO A 58 12.81 -9.06 12.43
C PRO A 58 13.90 -7.98 12.52
N ASP A 59 14.64 -7.78 11.43
CA ASP A 59 15.69 -6.75 11.31
C ASP A 59 15.14 -5.35 10.94
N GLY A 60 13.82 -5.23 10.73
CA GLY A 60 13.14 -3.99 10.36
C GLY A 60 13.43 -3.49 8.94
N THR A 61 14.06 -4.29 8.07
CA THR A 61 14.47 -3.83 6.73
C THR A 61 13.45 -4.10 5.64
N ASN A 62 12.52 -5.04 5.84
CA ASN A 62 11.50 -5.43 4.88
C ASN A 62 10.11 -5.35 5.51
N LEU A 63 9.13 -4.91 4.73
CA LEU A 63 7.72 -4.92 5.09
C LEU A 63 6.98 -5.82 4.11
N ALA A 64 6.51 -6.98 4.59
CA ALA A 64 5.63 -7.86 3.83
C ALA A 64 4.17 -7.45 4.05
N PHE A 65 3.35 -7.54 3.01
CA PHE A 65 1.92 -7.25 3.09
C PHE A 65 1.17 -7.95 1.97
N THR A 66 -0.13 -8.16 2.18
CA THR A 66 -1.04 -8.74 1.19
C THR A 66 -1.62 -7.64 0.31
N VAL A 67 -1.52 -7.81 -0.99
CA VAL A 67 -2.13 -6.95 -2.01
C VAL A 67 -3.28 -7.73 -2.62
N THR A 68 -4.52 -7.26 -2.41
CA THR A 68 -5.70 -7.78 -3.08
C THR A 68 -6.08 -6.84 -4.21
N GLY A 69 -5.98 -7.33 -5.44
CA GLY A 69 -6.34 -6.57 -6.63
C GLY A 69 -7.69 -6.97 -7.21
N PRO A 70 -8.20 -6.17 -8.16
CA PRO A 70 -9.28 -6.60 -9.03
C PRO A 70 -8.79 -7.70 -9.96
N SER A 71 -9.55 -8.76 -10.11
CA SER A 71 -9.27 -9.82 -11.08
C SER A 71 -10.27 -9.72 -12.24
N PRO A 72 -9.81 -9.89 -13.50
CA PRO A 72 -10.69 -9.93 -14.68
C PRO A 72 -11.80 -10.97 -14.56
N GLU A 73 -11.58 -12.05 -13.80
CA GLU A 73 -12.52 -13.17 -13.67
C GLU A 73 -13.47 -13.06 -12.45
N ASN A 74 -13.60 -11.88 -11.83
CA ASN A 74 -14.39 -11.69 -10.60
C ASN A 74 -13.94 -12.59 -9.42
N LYS A 75 -12.70 -13.08 -9.44
CA LYS A 75 -12.10 -13.85 -8.35
C LYS A 75 -11.17 -12.95 -7.55
N ARG A 76 -11.38 -12.78 -6.24
CA ARG A 76 -10.41 -12.06 -5.41
C ARG A 76 -9.10 -12.83 -5.31
N ASN A 77 -8.12 -12.45 -6.11
CA ASN A 77 -6.75 -12.90 -5.99
C ASN A 77 -5.98 -11.95 -5.09
N SER A 78 -5.10 -12.52 -4.29
CA SER A 78 -4.19 -11.73 -3.48
C SER A 78 -2.81 -12.33 -3.55
N ASP A 79 -1.83 -11.44 -3.60
CA ASP A 79 -0.43 -11.81 -3.60
C ASP A 79 0.27 -11.13 -2.44
N ILE A 80 1.42 -11.66 -2.06
CA ILE A 80 2.27 -11.09 -1.04
C ILE A 80 3.33 -10.25 -1.73
N TRP A 81 3.47 -9.03 -1.23
CA TRP A 81 4.44 -8.08 -1.70
C TRP A 81 5.39 -7.73 -0.56
N ILE A 82 6.64 -7.43 -0.90
CA ILE A 82 7.68 -7.02 0.03
C ILE A 82 8.21 -5.66 -0.39
N TYR A 83 8.13 -4.69 0.52
CA TYR A 83 8.78 -3.41 0.39
C TYR A 83 10.07 -3.38 1.21
N ASN A 84 11.21 -3.17 0.56
CA ASN A 84 12.48 -2.99 1.24
C ASN A 84 12.65 -1.51 1.65
N LEU A 85 12.75 -1.25 2.96
CA LEU A 85 12.80 0.10 3.51
C LEU A 85 14.12 0.82 3.23
N LYS A 86 15.22 0.07 3.04
CA LYS A 86 16.56 0.62 2.77
C LYS A 86 16.70 1.02 1.31
N SER A 87 16.45 0.09 0.39
CA SER A 87 16.56 0.35 -1.05
C SER A 87 15.35 1.07 -1.65
N LYS A 88 14.26 1.19 -0.89
CA LYS A 88 12.98 1.78 -1.33
C LYS A 88 12.35 1.03 -2.52
N GLN A 89 12.68 -0.25 -2.67
CA GLN A 89 12.17 -1.08 -3.76
C GLN A 89 11.00 -1.95 -3.30
N LEU A 90 10.10 -2.21 -4.24
CA LEU A 90 8.90 -3.00 -4.04
C LEU A 90 8.97 -4.25 -4.93
N TYR A 91 8.72 -5.41 -4.34
CA TYR A 91 8.80 -6.71 -5.00
C TYR A 91 7.48 -7.46 -4.81
N GLN A 92 6.93 -7.99 -5.90
CA GLN A 92 5.90 -9.03 -5.80
C GLN A 92 6.60 -10.34 -5.44
N TRP A 93 6.25 -10.92 -4.29
CA TRP A 93 6.93 -12.08 -3.73
C TRP A 93 6.24 -13.40 -4.06
N THR A 94 4.93 -13.36 -4.33
CA THR A 94 4.15 -14.51 -4.81
C THR A 94 3.40 -14.16 -6.08
N THR A 95 3.16 -15.16 -6.91
CA THR A 95 2.47 -15.04 -8.21
C THR A 95 1.45 -16.16 -8.42
N SER A 96 0.90 -16.69 -7.34
CA SER A 96 -0.06 -17.80 -7.43
C SER A 96 -1.34 -17.34 -8.13
N PRO A 97 -1.99 -18.16 -8.97
CA PRO A 97 -3.29 -17.81 -9.56
C PRO A 97 -4.45 -17.78 -8.53
N LYS A 98 -4.16 -17.92 -7.24
CA LYS A 98 -5.13 -17.99 -6.15
C LYS A 98 -4.87 -16.90 -5.09
N THR A 99 -5.16 -17.18 -3.83
CA THR A 99 -5.10 -16.22 -2.72
C THR A 99 -3.94 -16.58 -1.81
N ASP A 100 -2.93 -15.73 -1.78
CA ASP A 100 -1.83 -15.74 -0.82
C ASP A 100 -2.03 -14.58 0.18
N ARG A 101 -2.08 -14.88 1.48
CA ARG A 101 -2.41 -13.91 2.55
C ARG A 101 -1.72 -14.20 3.88
N LEU A 102 -1.83 -13.28 4.84
CA LEU A 102 -1.25 -13.40 6.19
C LEU A 102 0.27 -13.72 6.19
N PRO A 103 1.11 -12.85 5.59
CA PRO A 103 2.55 -13.03 5.66
C PRO A 103 3.06 -12.92 7.11
N ARG A 104 3.99 -13.82 7.46
CA ARG A 104 4.69 -13.87 8.75
C ARG A 104 6.15 -14.26 8.52
N TRP A 105 7.06 -13.36 8.89
CA TRP A 105 8.49 -13.65 8.82
C TRP A 105 8.86 -14.71 9.84
N SER A 106 9.76 -15.62 9.44
CA SER A 106 10.45 -16.46 10.42
C SER A 106 11.26 -15.58 11.39
N PRO A 107 11.45 -15.99 12.66
CA PRO A 107 12.21 -15.18 13.62
C PRO A 107 13.66 -14.90 13.20
N ASP A 108 14.26 -15.77 12.38
CA ASP A 108 15.59 -15.58 11.79
C ASP A 108 15.59 -14.67 10.54
N GLY A 109 14.43 -14.22 10.08
CA GLY A 109 14.24 -13.35 8.91
C GLY A 109 14.52 -14.02 7.56
N LYS A 110 14.85 -15.33 7.52
CA LYS A 110 15.29 -16.00 6.28
C LYS A 110 14.13 -16.50 5.42
N LYS A 111 12.94 -16.64 5.98
CA LYS A 111 11.76 -17.16 5.29
C LYS A 111 10.54 -16.31 5.58
N LEU A 112 9.61 -16.32 4.63
CA LEU A 112 8.28 -15.79 4.80
C LEU A 112 7.29 -16.95 4.77
N ALA A 113 6.54 -17.14 5.84
CA ALA A 113 5.39 -18.03 5.87
C ALA A 113 4.11 -17.27 5.52
N PHE A 114 3.14 -17.96 4.94
CA PHE A 114 1.86 -17.38 4.58
C PHE A 114 0.80 -18.46 4.34
N LEU A 115 -0.47 -18.05 4.26
CA LEU A 115 -1.56 -18.95 3.87
C LEU A 115 -1.80 -18.89 2.37
N SER A 116 -1.91 -20.06 1.74
CA SER A 116 -2.26 -20.20 0.32
C SER A 116 -3.33 -21.27 0.10
N ASN A 117 -4.33 -20.95 -0.73
CA ASN A 117 -5.36 -21.88 -1.20
C ASN A 117 -5.07 -22.40 -2.63
N ARG A 118 -3.79 -22.39 -3.06
CA ARG A 118 -3.37 -22.83 -4.40
C ARG A 118 -3.69 -24.30 -4.73
N GLU A 119 -3.76 -25.16 -3.72
CA GLU A 119 -4.03 -26.60 -3.85
C GLU A 119 -5.31 -27.03 -3.10
N GLY A 120 -6.28 -26.12 -2.94
CA GLY A 120 -7.55 -26.40 -2.23
C GLY A 120 -7.71 -25.56 -0.96
N PRO A 121 -8.17 -26.13 0.17
CA PRO A 121 -8.28 -25.38 1.43
C PRO A 121 -6.96 -24.71 1.80
N ALA A 122 -7.01 -23.50 2.37
CA ALA A 122 -5.82 -22.72 2.69
C ALA A 122 -4.86 -23.51 3.61
N GLN A 123 -3.60 -23.62 3.22
CA GLN A 123 -2.54 -24.26 4.01
C GLN A 123 -1.38 -23.28 4.24
N ILE A 124 -0.46 -23.62 5.15
CA ILE A 124 0.74 -22.83 5.40
C ILE A 124 1.82 -23.17 4.36
N TYR A 125 2.29 -22.14 3.67
CA TYR A 125 3.40 -22.19 2.72
C TYR A 125 4.55 -21.36 3.24
N THR A 126 5.76 -21.68 2.78
CA THR A 126 6.97 -20.91 3.06
C THR A 126 7.73 -20.63 1.78
N ILE A 127 8.34 -19.45 1.72
CA ILE A 127 9.23 -19.02 0.64
C ILE A 127 10.48 -18.39 1.25
N SER A 128 11.65 -18.63 0.64
CA SER A 128 12.91 -18.02 1.07
C SER A 128 12.90 -16.50 0.83
N LEU A 129 13.58 -15.73 1.68
CA LEU A 129 13.86 -14.31 1.43
C LEU A 129 14.82 -14.11 0.23
N SER A 130 15.59 -15.13 -0.15
CA SER A 130 16.36 -15.09 -1.40
C SER A 130 15.50 -15.29 -2.66
N GLY A 131 14.19 -15.48 -2.51
CA GLY A 131 13.28 -15.83 -3.60
C GLY A 131 13.24 -17.33 -3.87
N GLY A 132 12.62 -17.70 -4.99
CA GLY A 132 12.39 -19.10 -5.42
C GLY A 132 10.93 -19.52 -5.28
N GLU A 133 10.68 -20.81 -5.42
CA GLU A 133 9.31 -21.34 -5.33
C GLU A 133 8.86 -21.51 -3.87
N ALA A 134 7.61 -21.15 -3.61
CA ALA A 134 7.00 -21.41 -2.32
C ALA A 134 6.63 -22.89 -2.17
N SER A 135 6.95 -23.46 -1.01
CA SER A 135 6.66 -24.86 -0.68
C SER A 135 5.65 -24.96 0.46
N ARG A 136 4.75 -25.95 0.39
CA ARG A 136 3.82 -26.23 1.48
C ARG A 136 4.58 -26.80 2.67
N LEU A 137 4.36 -26.24 3.85
CA LEU A 137 5.03 -26.69 5.08
C LEU A 137 4.52 -28.07 5.52
N PHE A 138 3.20 -28.25 5.55
CA PHE A 138 2.54 -29.54 5.77
C PHE A 138 1.11 -29.49 5.23
N LYS A 139 0.44 -30.65 5.12
CA LYS A 139 -0.95 -30.75 4.69
C LYS A 139 -1.85 -31.07 5.89
N HIS A 140 -2.82 -30.20 6.16
CA HIS A 140 -3.92 -30.44 7.09
C HIS A 140 -5.18 -30.87 6.32
N GLU A 141 -6.09 -31.59 6.99
CA GLU A 141 -7.35 -32.05 6.38
C GLU A 141 -8.29 -30.89 6.03
N THR A 142 -8.35 -29.89 6.92
CA THR A 142 -9.16 -28.68 6.76
C THR A 142 -8.31 -27.44 6.50
N GLY A 143 -8.96 -26.34 6.14
CA GLY A 143 -8.29 -25.06 5.88
C GLY A 143 -7.78 -24.40 7.16
N ILE A 144 -6.53 -23.95 7.14
CA ILE A 144 -5.92 -23.15 8.19
C ILE A 144 -6.43 -21.71 8.08
N ILE A 145 -6.85 -21.12 9.20
CA ILE A 145 -7.42 -19.77 9.24
C ILE A 145 -6.40 -18.72 9.70
N SER A 146 -5.50 -19.11 10.61
CA SER A 146 -4.41 -18.27 11.14
C SER A 146 -3.27 -19.15 11.66
N PHE A 147 -2.08 -18.57 11.77
CA PHE A 147 -0.90 -19.24 12.32
C PHE A 147 0.09 -18.21 12.87
N GLU A 148 1.02 -18.65 13.72
CA GLU A 148 2.09 -17.82 14.27
C GLU A 148 3.34 -18.65 14.56
N TRP A 149 4.52 -18.06 14.33
CA TRP A 149 5.81 -18.70 14.64
C TRP A 149 6.05 -18.71 16.15
N SER A 150 6.69 -19.77 16.66
CA SER A 150 7.31 -19.71 17.98
C SER A 150 8.48 -18.71 17.97
N PRO A 151 8.80 -18.04 19.09
CA PRO A 151 9.89 -17.06 19.13
C PRO A 151 11.26 -17.64 18.72
N ASP A 152 11.48 -18.93 18.94
CA ASP A 152 12.70 -19.65 18.54
C ASP A 152 12.69 -20.15 17.08
N GLY A 153 11.58 -19.94 16.36
CA GLY A 153 11.38 -20.34 14.96
C GLY A 153 11.25 -21.85 14.72
N LYS A 154 11.23 -22.67 15.79
CA LYS A 154 11.21 -24.13 15.67
C LYS A 154 9.83 -24.72 15.47
N LYS A 155 8.78 -23.97 15.79
CA LYS A 155 7.39 -24.43 15.77
C LYS A 155 6.47 -23.36 15.18
N ILE A 156 5.30 -23.80 14.76
CA ILE A 156 4.20 -22.94 14.36
C ILE A 156 2.95 -23.40 15.10
N ALA A 157 2.26 -22.45 15.74
CA ALA A 157 0.90 -22.66 16.23
C ALA A 157 -0.08 -22.26 15.13
N PHE A 158 -1.20 -22.97 14.98
CA PHE A 158 -2.19 -22.66 13.96
C PHE A 158 -3.62 -22.97 14.45
N LEU A 159 -4.59 -22.28 13.85
CA LEU A 159 -6.01 -22.57 13.97
C LEU A 159 -6.51 -23.08 12.63
N ALA A 160 -7.33 -24.13 12.64
CA ALA A 160 -7.94 -24.71 11.46
C ALA A 160 -9.46 -24.72 11.56
N LEU A 161 -10.13 -24.77 10.41
CA LEU A 161 -11.57 -24.99 10.34
C LEU A 161 -11.92 -26.35 10.92
N LYS A 162 -13.10 -26.41 11.53
CA LYS A 162 -13.69 -27.66 12.03
C LYS A 162 -14.22 -28.50 10.87
#